data_AF-A0A6G7Y2S6-F1
#
_entry.id   AF-A0A6G7Y2S6-F1
#
_cell.length_a   1.000
_cell.length_b   1.000
_cell.length_c   1.000
_cell.angle_alpha   90.00
_cell.angle_beta   90.00
_cell.angle_gamma   90.00
#
_symmetry.space_group_name_H-M   'P 1'
#
loop_
_entity.id
_entity.type
_entity.pdbx_description
1 polymer ?
#
loop_
_entity_poly.entity_id
_entity_poly.type
_entity_poly.pdbx_seq_one_letter_code
_entity_poly.pdbx_strand_id
1 'polypeptide(L)'
;MVNIKYPTKVKHPNGEYYPINTSYTVGLRCMSLIDSDVSPKERTYGVLTMLFGKDAPKDVFMLDKAVLYLQRGEELEVQKTRVHDIDIVQDLPLIAISIETQFPAIDIREKEIHFWKFIDLIESLNGTLINNVREIRTTKLSDIKDPKHRRNVEEAQKRYKLKGKEVAKPTLAELMNEIEGGETNG
;
A
#
# COMPACT_ATOMS: atom_id res chain seq x y z
N MET A 1 -0.80 22.09 17.98
CA MET A 1 -0.91 21.09 16.89
C MET A 1 0.29 20.17 16.98
N VAL A 2 0.09 18.87 17.15
CA VAL A 2 1.19 17.91 17.04
C VAL A 2 1.60 17.86 15.57
N ASN A 3 2.83 18.23 15.27
CA ASN A 3 3.37 18.15 13.92
C ASN A 3 3.77 16.69 13.65
N ILE A 4 2.89 15.92 13.04
CA ILE A 4 3.19 14.55 12.62
C ILE A 4 4.24 14.62 11.51
N LYS A 5 5.44 14.13 11.79
CA LYS A 5 6.54 14.04 10.80
C LYS A 5 6.71 12.60 10.37
N TYR A 6 6.49 12.34 9.08
CA TYR A 6 6.76 11.04 8.48
C TYR A 6 8.26 10.88 8.15
N PRO A 7 8.81 9.65 8.16
CA PRO A 7 10.23 9.42 7.90
C PRO A 7 10.57 9.63 6.43
N THR A 8 11.65 10.37 6.16
CA THR A 8 12.09 10.71 4.79
C THR A 8 13.50 10.21 4.46
N LYS A 9 14.23 9.67 5.45
CA LYS A 9 15.60 9.17 5.29
C LYS A 9 15.97 8.18 6.38
N VAL A 10 16.97 7.35 6.11
CA VAL A 10 17.56 6.39 7.04
C VAL A 10 19.01 6.77 7.30
N LYS A 11 19.43 6.75 8.57
CA LYS A 11 20.86 6.85 8.94
C LYS A 11 21.45 5.45 9.00
N HIS A 12 22.42 5.16 8.15
CA HIS A 12 23.10 3.87 8.10
C HIS A 12 24.28 3.82 9.10
N PRO A 13 24.67 2.64 9.62
CA PRO A 13 25.79 2.53 10.56
C PRO A 13 27.15 3.01 10.03
N ASN A 14 27.32 3.11 8.70
CA ASN A 14 28.51 3.75 8.08
C ASN A 14 28.57 5.28 8.29
N GLY A 15 27.53 5.89 8.88
CA GLY A 15 27.44 7.33 9.14
C GLY A 15 26.67 8.12 8.08
N GLU A 16 26.35 7.52 6.93
CA GLU A 16 25.65 8.18 5.82
C GLU A 16 24.13 8.19 6.02
N TYR A 17 23.47 9.13 5.33
CA TYR A 17 22.01 9.19 5.25
C TYR A 17 21.55 8.82 3.85
N TYR A 18 20.66 7.84 3.76
CA TYR A 18 20.01 7.46 2.51
C TYR A 18 18.58 8.00 2.48
N PRO A 19 18.18 8.74 1.43
CA PRO A 19 16.80 9.20 1.28
C PRO A 19 15.86 8.01 1.09
N ILE A 20 14.62 8.18 1.55
CA ILE A 20 13.52 7.25 1.25
C ILE A 20 12.73 7.86 0.11
N ASN A 21 12.45 7.10 -0.94
CA ASN A 21 11.42 7.47 -1.89
C ASN A 21 10.06 7.34 -1.20
N THR A 22 9.55 8.46 -0.71
CA THR A 22 8.36 8.48 0.13
C THR A 22 7.06 8.41 -0.65
N SER A 23 7.10 8.39 -1.98
CA SER A 23 5.91 8.34 -2.82
C SER A 23 5.01 7.16 -2.44
N TYR A 24 3.70 7.41 -2.35
CA TYR A 24 2.75 6.35 -2.09
C TYR A 24 2.72 5.34 -3.25
N THR A 25 2.89 5.78 -4.50
CA THR A 25 2.93 4.89 -5.66
C THR A 25 4.12 3.94 -5.59
N VAL A 26 5.28 4.41 -5.10
CA VAL A 26 6.44 3.56 -4.82
C VAL A 26 6.17 2.57 -3.70
N GLY A 27 5.49 2.99 -2.63
CA GLY A 27 5.03 2.08 -1.58
C GLY A 27 4.11 0.97 -2.12
N LEU A 28 3.15 1.31 -2.99
CA LEU A 28 2.28 0.33 -3.66
C LEU A 28 3.07 -0.62 -4.56
N ARG A 29 4.02 -0.12 -5.36
CA ARG A 29 4.89 -0.96 -6.20
C ARG A 29 5.73 -1.92 -5.36
N CYS A 30 6.23 -1.49 -4.20
CA CYS A 30 6.91 -2.38 -3.25
C CYS A 30 5.99 -3.49 -2.74
N MET A 31 4.75 -3.18 -2.35
CA MET A 31 3.78 -4.19 -1.90
C MET A 31 3.45 -5.18 -3.02
N SER A 32 3.22 -4.69 -4.24
CA SER A 32 3.00 -5.56 -5.42
C SER A 32 4.21 -6.48 -5.70
N LEU A 33 5.43 -5.97 -5.56
CA LEU A 33 6.65 -6.79 -5.70
C LEU A 33 6.75 -7.85 -4.61
N ILE A 34 6.36 -7.51 -3.37
CA ILE A 34 6.37 -8.44 -2.24
C ILE A 34 5.46 -9.63 -2.52
N ASP A 35 4.26 -9.36 -3.03
CA ASP A 35 3.26 -10.37 -3.37
C ASP A 35 3.51 -11.07 -4.72
N SER A 36 4.53 -10.65 -5.48
CA SER A 36 4.90 -11.24 -6.77
C SER A 36 5.58 -12.61 -6.67
N ASP A 37 5.65 -13.32 -7.80
CA ASP A 37 6.30 -14.64 -7.91
C ASP A 37 7.81 -14.55 -8.23
N VAL A 38 8.38 -13.34 -8.20
CA VAL A 38 9.83 -13.15 -8.36
C VAL A 38 10.59 -13.83 -7.22
N SER A 39 11.86 -14.16 -7.47
CA SER A 39 12.67 -14.82 -6.45
C SER A 39 12.85 -13.94 -5.20
N PRO A 40 13.05 -14.52 -4.00
CA PRO A 40 13.29 -13.75 -2.79
C PRO A 40 14.45 -12.75 -2.91
N LYS A 41 15.50 -13.11 -3.66
CA LYS A 41 16.65 -12.24 -3.92
C LYS A 41 16.28 -11.04 -4.79
N GLU A 42 15.57 -11.27 -5.89
CA GLU A 42 15.09 -10.21 -6.79
C GLU A 42 14.11 -9.28 -6.09
N ARG A 43 13.17 -9.84 -5.31
CA ARG A 43 12.24 -9.06 -4.49
C ARG A 43 12.98 -8.15 -3.51
N THR A 44 13.94 -8.68 -2.76
CA THR A 44 14.74 -7.91 -1.81
C THR A 44 15.48 -6.78 -2.52
N TYR A 45 16.18 -7.10 -3.61
CA TYR A 45 16.94 -6.12 -4.37
C TYR A 45 16.05 -5.04 -4.97
N GLY A 46 14.90 -5.42 -5.53
CA GLY A 46 13.91 -4.51 -6.09
C GLY A 46 13.34 -3.56 -5.05
N VAL A 47 12.85 -4.06 -3.91
CA VAL A 47 12.31 -3.22 -2.82
C VAL A 47 13.36 -2.22 -2.33
N LEU A 48 14.58 -2.67 -2.06
CA LEU A 48 15.65 -1.79 -1.58
C LEU A 48 16.04 -0.73 -2.62
N THR A 49 16.04 -1.10 -3.90
CA THR A 49 16.35 -0.17 -4.99
C THR A 49 15.25 0.88 -5.16
N MET A 50 13.98 0.47 -5.07
CA MET A 50 12.83 1.39 -5.18
C MET A 50 12.79 2.37 -4.02
N LEU A 51 13.01 1.92 -2.79
CA LEU A 51 12.93 2.76 -1.60
C LEU A 51 14.16 3.63 -1.38
N PHE A 52 15.37 3.13 -1.61
CA PHE A 52 16.60 3.82 -1.21
C PHE A 52 17.52 4.19 -2.37
N GLY A 53 17.14 3.86 -3.61
CA GLY A 53 17.97 4.08 -4.79
C GLY A 53 18.97 2.96 -5.06
N LYS A 54 19.60 3.01 -6.23
CA LYS A 54 20.54 1.97 -6.70
C LYS A 54 21.81 1.93 -5.84
N ASP A 55 22.31 3.10 -5.44
CA ASP A 55 23.61 3.24 -4.77
C ASP A 55 23.55 2.96 -3.26
N ALA A 56 22.37 2.88 -2.67
CA ALA A 56 22.24 2.52 -1.26
C ALA A 56 22.75 1.09 -0.98
N PRO A 57 23.35 0.83 0.19
CA PRO A 57 23.72 -0.52 0.63
C PRO A 57 22.55 -1.51 0.51
N LYS A 58 22.85 -2.73 0.07
CA LYS A 58 21.87 -3.82 -0.09
C LYS A 58 22.11 -4.90 0.97
N ASP A 59 22.19 -4.46 2.22
CA ASP A 59 22.46 -5.32 3.38
C ASP A 59 21.20 -5.53 4.24
N VAL A 60 21.38 -6.33 5.30
CA VAL A 60 20.31 -6.67 6.25
C VAL A 60 19.78 -5.44 6.97
N PHE A 61 20.64 -4.46 7.27
CA PHE A 61 20.21 -3.23 7.95
C PHE A 61 19.23 -2.46 7.07
N MET A 62 19.54 -2.26 5.79
CA MET A 62 18.65 -1.56 4.87
C MET A 62 17.35 -2.34 4.63
N LEU A 63 17.41 -3.68 4.63
CA LEU A 63 16.22 -4.53 4.57
C LEU A 63 15.31 -4.32 5.79
N ASP A 64 15.86 -4.33 7.00
CA ASP A 64 15.09 -4.11 8.22
C ASP A 64 14.42 -2.73 8.21
N LYS A 65 15.10 -1.71 7.67
CA LYS A 65 14.52 -0.36 7.51
C LYS A 65 13.44 -0.29 6.43
N ALA A 66 13.57 -1.03 5.33
CA ALA A 66 12.50 -1.16 4.34
C ALA A 66 11.26 -1.82 4.95
N VAL A 67 11.43 -2.92 5.69
CA VAL A 67 10.34 -3.60 6.39
C VAL A 67 9.64 -2.65 7.35
N LEU A 68 10.41 -1.99 8.22
CA LEU A 68 9.87 -1.03 9.18
C LEU A 68 9.11 0.12 8.49
N TYR A 69 9.66 0.64 7.38
CA TYR A 69 9.02 1.73 6.64
C TYR A 69 7.70 1.28 5.98
N LEU A 70 7.69 0.14 5.28
CA LEU A 70 6.49 -0.38 4.63
C LEU A 70 5.42 -0.80 5.63
N GLN A 71 5.83 -1.15 6.86
CA GLN A 71 4.94 -1.46 7.98
C GLN A 71 4.52 -0.24 8.80
N ARG A 72 4.87 0.97 8.37
CA ARG A 72 4.56 2.22 9.09
C ARG A 72 5.10 2.28 10.53
N GLY A 73 6.18 1.57 10.81
CA GLY A 73 6.75 1.47 12.15
C GLY A 73 5.98 0.54 13.10
N GLU A 74 4.96 -0.18 12.62
CA GLU A 74 4.18 -1.12 13.41
C GLU A 74 4.83 -2.50 13.46
N GLU A 75 4.57 -3.25 14.53
CA GLU A 75 4.97 -4.64 14.65
C GLU A 75 4.12 -5.56 13.75
N LEU A 76 4.74 -6.60 13.20
CA LEU A 76 4.09 -7.61 12.35
C LEU A 76 2.83 -8.22 12.97
N GLU A 77 2.83 -8.49 14.28
CA GLU A 77 1.70 -9.11 14.95
C GLU A 77 0.47 -8.20 14.99
N VAL A 78 0.66 -6.88 15.05
CA VAL A 78 -0.44 -5.91 14.97
C VAL A 78 -1.13 -6.00 13.61
N GLN A 79 -0.36 -6.16 12.53
CA GLN A 79 -0.92 -6.24 11.18
C GLN A 79 -1.72 -7.53 10.93
N LYS A 80 -1.31 -8.67 11.50
CA LYS A 80 -2.00 -9.96 11.33
C LYS A 80 -3.42 -9.99 11.89
N THR A 81 -3.74 -9.08 12.83
CA THR A 81 -5.08 -9.01 13.44
C THR A 81 -6.09 -8.25 12.58
N ARG A 82 -5.64 -7.55 11.53
CA ARG A 82 -6.50 -6.74 10.66
C ARG A 82 -7.34 -7.64 9.74
N VAL A 83 -8.63 -7.32 9.63
CA VAL A 83 -9.52 -8.00 8.68
C VAL A 83 -9.07 -7.67 7.26
N HIS A 84 -8.79 -8.68 6.45
CA HIS A 84 -8.43 -8.51 5.05
C HIS A 84 -9.70 -8.26 4.20
N ASP A 85 -10.24 -7.04 4.28
CA ASP A 85 -11.46 -6.61 3.60
C ASP A 85 -11.20 -5.61 2.45
N ILE A 86 -9.95 -5.20 2.27
CA ILE A 86 -9.48 -4.22 1.29
C ILE A 86 -8.19 -4.71 0.63
N ASP A 87 -8.10 -4.53 -0.69
CA ASP A 87 -6.86 -4.67 -1.45
C ASP A 87 -6.55 -3.30 -2.07
N ILE A 88 -5.49 -2.65 -1.58
CA ILE A 88 -5.20 -1.27 -1.93
C ILE A 88 -4.96 -1.09 -3.43
N VAL A 89 -4.38 -2.08 -4.10
CA VAL A 89 -4.07 -2.02 -5.53
C VAL A 89 -5.34 -2.22 -6.36
N GLN A 90 -6.12 -3.26 -6.05
CA GLN A 90 -7.40 -3.53 -6.71
C GLN A 90 -8.41 -2.39 -6.49
N ASP A 91 -8.45 -1.85 -5.28
CA ASP A 91 -9.45 -0.86 -4.86
C ASP A 91 -8.98 0.59 -5.06
N LEU A 92 -7.78 0.81 -5.60
CA LEU A 92 -7.18 2.15 -5.77
C LEU A 92 -8.14 3.17 -6.42
N PRO A 93 -8.92 2.84 -7.48
CA PRO A 93 -9.88 3.78 -8.04
C PRO A 93 -10.95 4.23 -7.03
N LEU A 94 -11.49 3.31 -6.23
CA LEU A 94 -12.50 3.61 -5.22
C LEU A 94 -11.89 4.37 -4.04
N ILE A 95 -10.66 4.00 -3.63
CA ILE A 95 -9.89 4.70 -2.61
C ILE A 95 -9.66 6.15 -3.03
N ALA A 96 -9.21 6.39 -4.27
CA ALA A 96 -8.95 7.73 -4.78
C ALA A 96 -10.21 8.60 -4.78
N ILE A 97 -11.34 8.09 -5.31
CA ILE A 97 -12.63 8.81 -5.25
C ILE A 97 -13.01 9.12 -3.80
N SER A 98 -12.83 8.15 -2.90
CA SER A 98 -13.21 8.30 -1.49
C SER A 98 -12.35 9.35 -0.78
N ILE A 99 -11.04 9.36 -1.01
CA ILE A 99 -10.11 10.37 -0.48
C ILE A 99 -10.46 11.75 -1.02
N GLU A 100 -10.63 11.90 -2.34
CA GLU A 100 -10.94 13.19 -2.96
C GLU A 100 -12.30 13.75 -2.50
N THR A 101 -13.29 12.88 -2.27
CA THR A 101 -14.61 13.28 -1.79
C THR A 101 -14.56 13.77 -0.34
N GLN A 102 -13.83 13.06 0.54
CA GLN A 102 -13.78 13.38 1.97
C GLN A 102 -12.72 14.46 2.28
N PHE A 103 -11.70 14.60 1.44
CA PHE A 103 -10.61 15.55 1.56
C PHE A 103 -10.39 16.34 0.24
N PRO A 104 -11.28 17.28 -0.13
CA PRO A 104 -11.26 17.95 -1.43
C PRO A 104 -9.97 18.72 -1.78
N ALA A 105 -9.11 19.01 -0.79
CA ALA A 105 -7.81 19.65 -1.01
C ALA A 105 -6.68 18.66 -1.39
N ILE A 106 -6.96 17.36 -1.35
CA ILE A 106 -6.01 16.29 -1.65
C ILE A 106 -6.48 15.59 -2.93
N ASP A 107 -5.69 15.75 -3.99
CA ASP A 107 -5.84 15.02 -5.24
C ASP A 107 -4.65 14.07 -5.35
N ILE A 108 -4.89 12.78 -5.09
CA ILE A 108 -3.82 11.78 -5.13
C ILE A 108 -3.51 11.30 -6.55
N ARG A 109 -4.36 11.61 -7.53
CA ARG A 109 -4.13 11.22 -8.94
C ARG A 109 -3.15 12.16 -9.62
N GLU A 110 -3.20 13.44 -9.24
CA GLU A 110 -2.34 14.48 -9.83
C GLU A 110 -1.16 14.87 -8.93
N LYS A 111 -1.18 14.52 -7.64
CA LYS A 111 -0.12 14.90 -6.69
C LYS A 111 0.43 13.71 -5.93
N GLU A 112 1.74 13.60 -5.97
CA GLU A 112 2.48 12.67 -5.13
C GLU A 112 2.37 13.07 -3.65
N ILE A 113 2.04 12.08 -2.82
CA ILE A 113 1.96 12.22 -1.37
C ILE A 113 2.78 11.15 -0.68
N HIS A 114 3.16 11.44 0.57
CA HIS A 114 3.89 10.49 1.40
C HIS A 114 3.08 9.20 1.61
N PHE A 115 3.72 8.03 1.47
CA PHE A 115 3.10 6.71 1.62
C PHE A 115 2.34 6.55 2.94
N TRP A 116 2.95 6.89 4.07
CA TRP A 116 2.27 6.84 5.38
C TRP A 116 1.04 7.77 5.44
N LYS A 117 1.11 8.97 4.85
CA LYS A 117 -0.05 9.87 4.75
C LYS A 117 -1.17 9.24 3.93
N PHE A 118 -0.82 8.57 2.83
CA PHE A 118 -1.80 7.88 2.00
C PHE A 118 -2.52 6.77 2.77
N ILE A 119 -1.80 5.96 3.56
CA ILE A 119 -2.44 4.94 4.41
C ILE A 119 -3.27 5.58 5.53
N ASP A 120 -2.79 6.66 6.19
CA ASP A 120 -3.57 7.40 7.19
C ASP A 120 -4.89 7.92 6.62
N LEU A 121 -4.88 8.43 5.37
CA LEU A 121 -6.08 8.87 4.69
C LEU A 121 -7.07 7.71 4.50
N ILE A 122 -6.61 6.56 4.02
CA ILE A 122 -7.44 5.35 3.85
C ILE A 122 -8.07 4.92 5.19
N GLU A 123 -7.28 4.87 6.26
CA GLU A 123 -7.73 4.45 7.58
C GLU A 123 -8.76 5.44 8.19
N SER A 124 -8.70 6.70 7.77
CA SER A 124 -9.66 7.75 8.19
C SER A 124 -10.94 7.80 7.35
N LEU A 125 -11.04 7.03 6.25
CA LEU A 125 -12.23 7.03 5.40
C LEU A 125 -13.43 6.45 6.14
N ASN A 126 -14.55 7.18 6.10
CA ASN A 126 -15.78 6.74 6.73
C ASN A 126 -17.01 7.12 5.88
N GLY A 127 -17.96 6.18 5.74
CA GLY A 127 -19.18 6.41 4.96
C GLY A 127 -18.95 6.63 3.46
N THR A 128 -17.81 6.16 2.92
CA THR A 128 -17.44 6.33 1.51
C THR A 128 -17.70 5.09 0.66
N LEU A 129 -17.49 5.19 -0.66
CA LEU A 129 -17.67 4.07 -1.58
C LEU A 129 -16.81 2.85 -1.20
N ILE A 130 -15.56 3.07 -0.75
CA ILE A 130 -14.72 1.95 -0.31
C ILE A 130 -15.23 1.34 1.00
N ASN A 131 -15.78 2.14 1.93
CA ASN A 131 -16.41 1.60 3.14
C ASN A 131 -17.61 0.71 2.79
N ASN A 132 -18.46 1.12 1.84
CA ASN A 132 -19.59 0.30 1.39
C ASN A 132 -19.13 -1.03 0.79
N VAL A 133 -18.05 -1.03 0.01
CA VAL A 133 -17.48 -2.26 -0.56
C VAL A 133 -16.93 -3.18 0.53
N ARG A 134 -16.22 -2.63 1.52
CA ARG A 134 -15.71 -3.39 2.67
C ARG A 134 -16.86 -4.00 3.49
N GLU A 135 -17.93 -3.25 3.72
CA GLU A 135 -19.14 -3.74 4.38
C GLU A 135 -19.79 -4.89 3.59
N ILE A 136 -19.97 -4.73 2.28
CA ILE A 136 -20.49 -5.81 1.42
C ILE A 136 -19.63 -7.07 1.54
N ARG A 137 -18.30 -6.94 1.46
CA ARG A 137 -17.37 -8.08 1.56
C ARG A 137 -17.43 -8.79 2.91
N THR A 138 -17.63 -8.06 4.00
CA THR A 138 -17.59 -8.59 5.38
C THR A 138 -18.94 -8.99 5.93
N THR A 139 -20.04 -8.59 5.28
CA THR A 139 -21.41 -8.94 5.68
C THR A 139 -21.61 -10.47 5.68
N LYS A 140 -22.05 -11.01 6.80
CA LYS A 140 -22.41 -12.43 6.91
C LYS A 140 -23.80 -12.65 6.35
N LEU A 141 -23.91 -13.45 5.29
CA LEU A 141 -25.19 -13.77 4.65
C LEU A 141 -26.19 -14.48 5.59
N SER A 142 -25.68 -15.16 6.62
CA SER A 142 -26.48 -15.79 7.68
C SER A 142 -27.30 -14.80 8.49
N ASP A 143 -26.84 -13.55 8.60
CA ASP A 143 -27.43 -12.53 9.47
C ASP A 143 -28.59 -11.81 8.74
N ILE A 144 -28.65 -11.94 7.41
CA ILE A 144 -29.71 -11.39 6.58
C ILE A 144 -30.89 -12.36 6.56
N LYS A 145 -32.04 -11.98 7.09
CA LYS A 145 -33.25 -12.83 7.11
C LYS A 145 -33.99 -12.86 5.77
N ASP A 146 -34.13 -11.70 5.12
CA ASP A 146 -34.86 -11.56 3.86
C ASP A 146 -34.14 -12.27 2.69
N PRO A 147 -34.73 -13.28 2.04
CA PRO A 147 -34.08 -14.04 0.98
C PRO A 147 -33.67 -13.19 -0.24
N LYS A 148 -34.47 -12.18 -0.60
CA LYS A 148 -34.18 -11.31 -1.75
C LYS A 148 -32.99 -10.42 -1.45
N HIS A 149 -32.97 -9.79 -0.29
CA HIS A 149 -31.84 -8.98 0.17
C HIS A 149 -30.56 -9.82 0.29
N ARG A 150 -30.65 -11.04 0.86
CA ARG A 150 -29.51 -11.96 0.96
C ARG A 150 -28.91 -12.26 -0.42
N ARG A 151 -29.75 -12.55 -1.40
CA ARG A 151 -29.31 -12.80 -2.79
C ARG A 151 -28.63 -11.58 -3.41
N ASN A 152 -29.19 -10.38 -3.21
CA ASN A 152 -28.58 -9.15 -3.72
C ASN A 152 -27.18 -8.91 -3.12
N VAL A 153 -27.01 -9.16 -1.82
CA VAL A 153 -25.71 -9.04 -1.14
C VAL A 153 -24.75 -10.11 -1.63
N GLU A 154 -25.19 -11.35 -1.81
CA GLU A 154 -24.37 -12.43 -2.37
C GLU A 154 -23.86 -12.10 -3.79
N GLU A 155 -24.73 -11.58 -4.66
CA GLU A 155 -24.35 -11.12 -6.00
C GLU A 155 -23.37 -9.93 -5.94
N ALA A 156 -23.57 -9.00 -5.00
CA ALA A 156 -22.63 -7.91 -4.76
C ALA A 156 -21.26 -8.40 -4.25
N GLN A 157 -21.23 -9.36 -3.33
CA GLN A 157 -20.01 -10.00 -2.84
C GLN A 157 -19.22 -10.66 -3.96
N LYS A 158 -19.91 -11.35 -4.89
CA LYS A 158 -19.27 -11.93 -6.08
C LYS A 158 -18.62 -10.87 -6.97
N ARG A 159 -19.29 -9.72 -7.18
CA ARG A 159 -18.75 -8.61 -8.00
C ARG A 159 -17.55 -7.92 -7.36
N TYR A 160 -17.58 -7.73 -6.04
CA TYR A 160 -16.54 -7.00 -5.31
C TYR A 160 -15.47 -7.91 -4.70
N LYS A 161 -15.51 -9.22 -4.99
CA LYS A 161 -14.56 -10.19 -4.44
C LYS A 161 -13.12 -9.73 -4.69
N LEU A 162 -12.27 -9.88 -3.68
CA LEU A 162 -10.83 -9.69 -3.84
C LEU A 162 -10.31 -10.73 -4.83
N LYS A 163 -9.58 -10.26 -5.83
CA LYS A 163 -8.94 -11.13 -6.82
C LYS A 163 -7.86 -11.92 -6.08
N GLY A 164 -7.87 -13.24 -6.27
CA GLY A 164 -6.80 -14.08 -5.76
C GLY A 164 -5.48 -13.80 -6.50
N LYS A 165 -4.40 -14.45 -6.05
CA LYS A 165 -3.05 -14.34 -6.63
C LYS A 165 -2.91 -14.82 -8.09
N GLU A 166 -4.00 -15.17 -8.76
CA GLU A 166 -4.04 -15.76 -10.10
C GLU A 166 -3.98 -14.73 -11.24
N VAL A 167 -4.09 -13.43 -10.95
CA VAL A 167 -3.83 -12.40 -11.96
C VAL A 167 -2.33 -12.36 -12.22
N ALA A 168 -1.92 -12.39 -13.50
CA ALA A 168 -0.53 -12.29 -13.91
C ALA A 168 0.15 -11.12 -13.18
N LYS A 169 1.12 -11.46 -12.32
CA LYS A 169 1.80 -10.49 -11.47
C LYS A 169 2.84 -9.76 -12.30
N PRO A 170 3.02 -8.45 -12.10
CA PRO A 170 3.99 -7.69 -12.87
C PRO A 170 5.41 -8.20 -12.57
N THR A 171 6.22 -8.28 -13.62
CA THR A 171 7.64 -8.60 -13.55
C THR A 171 8.41 -7.47 -12.85
N LEU A 172 9.62 -7.79 -12.36
CA LEU A 172 10.50 -6.78 -11.79
C LEU A 172 10.78 -5.63 -12.78
N ALA A 173 10.94 -5.95 -14.07
CA ALA A 173 11.17 -4.94 -15.11
C ALA A 173 9.96 -3.99 -15.27
N GLU A 174 8.74 -4.52 -15.31
CA GLU A 174 7.52 -3.71 -15.40
C GLU A 174 7.34 -2.78 -14.20
N LEU A 175 7.69 -3.25 -13.00
CA LEU A 175 7.63 -2.42 -11.79
C LEU A 175 8.71 -1.34 -11.73
N MET A 176 9.85 -1.55 -12.40
CA MET A 176 11.01 -0.65 -12.37
C MET A 176 11.06 0.37 -13.52
N ASN A 177 10.24 0.22 -14.57
CA ASN A 177 10.36 0.99 -15.81
C ASN A 177 10.09 2.49 -15.72
N GLU A 178 9.71 3.02 -14.55
CA GLU A 178 9.42 4.45 -14.33
C GLU A 178 9.85 4.90 -12.93
N ILE A 179 11.04 4.48 -12.50
CA ILE A 179 11.59 4.86 -11.19
C ILE A 179 12.88 5.64 -11.40
N GLU A 180 12.75 6.97 -11.40
CA GLU A 180 13.83 7.85 -10.99
C GLU A 180 13.94 7.69 -9.47
N GLY A 181 14.81 6.77 -9.04
CA GLY A 181 15.10 6.55 -7.62
C GLY A 181 15.64 7.84 -7.02
N GLY A 182 15.27 8.10 -5.76
CA GLY A 182 15.46 9.37 -5.06
C GLY A 182 16.73 10.08 -5.50
N GLU A 183 16.56 11.19 -6.22
CA GLU A 183 17.67 12.00 -6.69
C GLU A 183 18.60 12.28 -5.50
N THR A 184 19.84 11.82 -5.60
CA THR A 184 20.90 12.39 -4.80
C THR A 184 21.10 13.79 -5.33
N ASN A 185 20.55 14.80 -4.64
CA ASN A 185 21.04 16.15 -4.80
C ASN A 185 22.55 16.11 -4.48
N GLY A 186 23.36 16.18 -5.53
CA GLY A 186 24.79 16.46 -5.44
C GLY A 186 25.06 17.86 -4.93
#